data_AF-A0A290S8J2-F1
#
_entry.id   AF-A0A290S8J2-F1
#
_cell.length_a   1.000
_cell.length_b   1.000
_cell.length_c   1.000
_cell.angle_alpha   90.00
_cell.angle_beta   90.00
_cell.angle_gamma   90.00
#
_symmetry.space_group_name_H-M   'P 1'
#
loop_
_entity.id
_entity.type
_entity.pdbx_description
1 polymer ?
#
loop_
_entity_poly.entity_id
_entity_poly.type
_entity_poly.pdbx_seq_one_letter_code
_entity_poly.pdbx_strand_id
1 'polypeptide(L)'
;MTTSCTTLFDKAHGYRGPIIVTIETEDGSVPEFPFLIKSAYSESCGHSSCGIDFGYKYFKTAYANEPITFPRERLDLLQPNAYASIEFTVTHPNYHHRGFPRGFAPTDADDPIHVTFTVKPFTEQMNKVAGWAEQGKVMMQNAAPDSNEHFNGKMQLWQERFNLGKTIKRHITVIKTFYLPHFSKRMQQRVIEKYQPIFRAWYYGVPETDCWDMVDCRKQILKPREAEYEGL
;
A
#
# COMPACT_ATOMS: atom_id res chain seq x y z
N MET A 1 19.19 -50.21 -29.07
CA MET A 1 18.24 -49.56 -28.15
C MET A 1 18.88 -48.27 -27.69
N THR A 2 18.50 -47.15 -28.30
CA THR A 2 19.00 -45.82 -27.96
C THR A 2 18.24 -45.30 -26.76
N THR A 3 18.87 -45.34 -25.59
CA THR A 3 18.38 -44.72 -24.37
C THR A 3 18.37 -43.20 -24.59
N SER A 4 17.23 -42.63 -24.95
CA SER A 4 17.11 -41.17 -25.00
C SER A 4 17.29 -40.63 -23.59
N CYS A 5 18.25 -39.73 -23.40
CA CYS A 5 18.27 -38.86 -22.24
C CYS A 5 16.94 -38.12 -22.22
N THR A 6 16.00 -38.55 -21.37
CA THR A 6 14.89 -37.71 -20.93
C THR A 6 15.52 -36.53 -20.21
N THR A 7 15.73 -35.44 -20.93
CA THR A 7 16.01 -34.16 -20.28
C THR A 7 14.85 -33.92 -19.32
N LEU A 8 15.15 -33.74 -18.03
CA LEU A 8 14.22 -33.53 -16.92
C LEU A 8 13.27 -32.31 -17.10
N PHE A 9 13.28 -31.69 -18.28
CA PHE A 9 12.66 -30.42 -18.62
C PHE A 9 11.41 -30.56 -19.52
N ASP A 10 11.08 -31.76 -20.04
CA ASP A 10 9.93 -31.95 -20.93
C ASP A 10 8.56 -31.96 -20.22
N LYS A 11 8.53 -32.11 -18.89
CA LYS A 11 7.33 -31.85 -18.09
C LYS A 11 7.40 -30.41 -17.60
N ALA A 12 6.94 -29.50 -18.45
CA ALA A 12 6.84 -28.07 -18.22
C ALA A 12 6.67 -27.69 -16.72
N HIS A 13 7.78 -27.29 -16.08
CA HIS A 13 7.77 -26.60 -14.80
C HIS A 13 7.15 -25.21 -15.01
N GLY A 14 5.82 -25.18 -15.06
CA GLY A 14 5.02 -23.98 -15.26
C GLY A 14 4.17 -23.76 -14.04
N TYR A 15 4.41 -22.64 -13.36
CA TYR A 15 3.57 -22.09 -12.32
C TYR A 15 2.14 -21.85 -12.85
N ARG A 16 1.20 -22.77 -12.58
CA ARG A 16 -0.10 -22.77 -13.27
C ARG A 16 -1.33 -22.77 -12.35
N GLY A 17 -1.17 -23.00 -11.05
CA GLY A 17 -2.30 -22.96 -10.11
C GLY A 17 -2.81 -21.53 -9.88
N PRO A 18 -4.14 -21.28 -9.90
CA PRO A 18 -4.70 -19.98 -9.58
C PRO A 18 -4.45 -19.60 -8.11
N ILE A 19 -4.47 -18.31 -7.81
CA ILE A 19 -4.26 -17.81 -6.44
C ILE A 19 -5.58 -17.31 -5.89
N ILE A 20 -6.08 -17.94 -4.84
CA ILE A 20 -7.27 -17.51 -4.12
C ILE A 20 -6.83 -16.58 -3.00
N VAL A 21 -7.21 -15.31 -3.12
CA VAL A 21 -6.88 -14.26 -2.16
C VAL A 21 -8.08 -13.97 -1.27
N THR A 22 -7.84 -13.87 0.03
CA THR A 22 -8.81 -13.39 1.02
C THR A 22 -8.23 -12.17 1.74
N ILE A 23 -9.04 -11.13 1.96
CA ILE A 23 -8.64 -9.95 2.73
C ILE A 23 -9.30 -10.00 4.11
N GLU A 24 -8.48 -9.99 5.15
CA GLU A 24 -8.91 -9.86 6.54
C GLU A 24 -8.58 -8.47 7.05
N THR A 25 -9.40 -7.95 7.95
CA THR A 25 -9.19 -6.66 8.60
C THR A 25 -8.64 -6.89 10.01
N GLU A 26 -7.59 -6.15 10.37
CA GLU A 26 -6.97 -6.30 11.70
C GLU A 26 -7.92 -5.91 12.83
N ASP A 27 -8.84 -4.96 12.56
CA ASP A 27 -9.85 -4.49 13.49
C ASP A 27 -11.12 -5.37 13.52
N GLY A 28 -11.17 -6.46 12.73
CA GLY A 28 -12.32 -7.35 12.64
C GLY A 28 -13.55 -6.75 11.94
N SER A 29 -13.47 -5.50 11.48
CA SER A 29 -14.55 -4.80 10.79
C SER A 29 -14.81 -5.39 9.41
N VAL A 30 -16.07 -5.45 8.97
CA VAL A 30 -16.43 -5.80 7.59
C VAL A 30 -16.82 -4.52 6.85
N PRO A 31 -15.97 -3.98 5.95
CA PRO A 31 -16.24 -2.70 5.31
C PRO A 31 -17.39 -2.81 4.31
N GLU A 32 -18.22 -1.77 4.26
CA GLU A 32 -19.34 -1.67 3.31
C GLU A 32 -18.89 -1.69 1.84
N PHE A 33 -17.67 -1.25 1.55
CA PHE A 33 -17.13 -1.15 0.20
C PHE A 33 -16.04 -2.19 0.00
N PRO A 34 -15.92 -2.76 -1.22
CA PRO A 34 -14.94 -3.80 -1.49
C PRO A 34 -13.53 -3.22 -1.53
N PHE A 35 -12.55 -4.07 -1.27
CA PHE A 35 -11.14 -3.79 -1.53
C PHE A 35 -10.86 -3.86 -3.03
N LEU A 36 -10.00 -2.97 -3.52
CA LEU A 36 -9.36 -3.11 -4.83
C LEU A 36 -8.02 -3.83 -4.62
N ILE A 37 -7.85 -4.96 -5.27
CA ILE A 37 -6.67 -5.81 -5.19
C ILE A 37 -6.02 -5.83 -6.56
N LYS A 38 -4.79 -5.34 -6.63
CA LYS A 38 -3.91 -5.47 -7.79
C LYS A 38 -3.00 -6.66 -7.56
N SER A 39 -2.89 -7.55 -8.53
CA SER A 39 -1.85 -8.58 -8.60
C SER A 39 -0.93 -8.26 -9.76
N ALA A 40 0.37 -8.17 -9.50
CA ALA A 40 1.38 -7.94 -10.52
C ALA A 40 2.56 -8.88 -10.33
N TYR A 41 3.03 -9.47 -11.43
CA TYR A 41 4.29 -10.20 -11.41
C TYR A 41 5.46 -9.27 -11.09
N SER A 42 6.43 -9.78 -10.33
CA SER A 42 7.68 -9.13 -10.01
C SER A 42 8.80 -10.16 -10.06
N GLU A 43 9.76 -10.01 -10.96
CA GLU A 43 10.97 -10.83 -10.96
C GLU A 43 11.99 -10.20 -10.00
N SER A 44 12.24 -10.85 -8.86
CA SER A 44 13.35 -10.45 -8.00
C SER A 44 14.64 -11.11 -8.48
N CYS A 45 15.43 -10.41 -9.27
CA CYS A 45 16.81 -10.83 -9.49
C CYS A 45 17.62 -10.68 -8.19
N GLY A 46 18.44 -11.68 -7.84
CA GLY A 46 19.39 -11.56 -6.74
C GLY A 46 20.42 -10.44 -6.98
N HIS A 47 20.84 -9.77 -5.89
CA HIS A 47 21.93 -8.78 -5.64
C HIS A 47 22.35 -7.72 -6.69
N SER A 48 22.09 -7.89 -7.98
CA SER A 48 22.34 -6.93 -9.05
C SER A 48 21.01 -6.45 -9.61
N SER A 49 20.78 -5.15 -9.48
CA SER A 49 19.71 -4.36 -10.11
C SER A 49 19.19 -4.97 -11.43
N CYS A 50 18.01 -5.60 -11.38
CA CYS A 50 17.15 -5.79 -12.55
C CYS A 50 15.99 -4.80 -12.46
N GLY A 51 15.56 -4.27 -13.60
CA GLY A 51 14.32 -3.52 -13.70
C GLY A 51 13.16 -4.39 -13.23
N ILE A 52 12.26 -3.79 -12.44
CA ILE A 52 11.00 -4.45 -12.07
C ILE A 52 10.16 -4.50 -13.34
N ASP A 53 10.30 -5.57 -14.14
CA ASP A 53 9.42 -5.78 -15.26
C ASP A 53 8.10 -6.31 -14.72
N PHE A 54 7.16 -5.40 -14.53
CA PHE A 54 5.81 -5.76 -14.14
C PHE A 54 5.13 -6.34 -15.38
N GLY A 55 5.12 -7.67 -15.49
CA GLY A 55 4.39 -8.40 -16.53
C GLY A 55 2.87 -8.17 -16.45
N TYR A 56 2.08 -9.24 -16.45
CA TYR A 56 0.63 -9.11 -16.36
C TYR A 56 0.20 -8.36 -15.09
N LYS A 57 -0.89 -7.59 -15.20
CA LYS A 57 -1.51 -6.83 -14.11
C LYS A 57 -2.99 -7.16 -14.06
N TYR A 58 -3.42 -7.80 -12.98
CA TYR A 58 -4.82 -8.09 -12.74
C TYR A 58 -5.36 -7.17 -11.66
N PHE A 59 -6.56 -6.64 -11.89
CA PHE A 59 -7.32 -5.89 -10.90
C PHE A 59 -8.61 -6.65 -10.61
N LYS A 60 -8.85 -6.96 -9.34
CA LYS A 60 -10.12 -7.51 -8.89
C LYS A 60 -10.60 -6.79 -7.65
N THR A 61 -11.90 -6.85 -7.43
CA THR A 61 -12.54 -6.30 -6.24
C THR A 61 -13.13 -7.43 -5.42
N ALA A 62 -12.99 -7.38 -4.11
CA ALA A 62 -13.57 -8.37 -3.18
C ALA A 62 -13.94 -7.70 -1.86
N TYR A 63 -15.00 -8.18 -1.21
CA TYR A 63 -15.31 -7.76 0.15
C TYR A 63 -14.40 -8.45 1.16
N ALA A 64 -14.34 -7.92 2.39
CA ALA A 64 -13.61 -8.57 3.47
C ALA A 64 -14.12 -10.00 3.67
N ASN A 65 -13.20 -10.94 3.89
CA ASN A 65 -13.46 -12.36 4.11
C ASN A 65 -14.10 -13.11 2.92
N GLU A 66 -14.28 -12.46 1.77
CA GLU A 66 -14.71 -13.12 0.55
C GLU A 66 -13.50 -13.54 -0.30
N PRO A 67 -13.39 -14.83 -0.67
CA PRO A 67 -12.29 -15.30 -1.51
C PRO A 67 -12.43 -14.79 -2.94
N ILE A 68 -11.31 -14.37 -3.54
CA ILE A 68 -11.24 -13.97 -4.94
C ILE A 68 -10.10 -14.66 -5.67
N THR A 69 -10.42 -15.31 -6.79
CA THR A 69 -9.44 -16.05 -7.59
C THR A 69 -8.72 -15.12 -8.56
N PHE A 70 -7.41 -15.03 -8.46
CA PHE A 70 -6.53 -14.45 -9.47
C PHE A 70 -5.97 -15.55 -10.37
N PRO A 71 -5.99 -15.34 -11.70
CA PRO A 71 -5.24 -16.22 -12.58
C PRO A 71 -3.74 -16.08 -12.30
N ARG A 72 -3.02 -17.18 -12.48
CA ARG A 72 -1.57 -17.20 -12.50
C ARG A 72 -1.15 -17.60 -13.90
N GLU A 73 -0.75 -16.61 -14.70
CA GLU A 73 -0.28 -16.93 -16.05
C GLU A 73 1.01 -17.74 -15.98
N ARG A 74 1.20 -18.58 -16.99
CA ARG A 74 2.48 -19.26 -17.20
C ARG A 74 3.55 -18.18 -17.36
N LEU A 75 4.51 -18.20 -16.45
CA LEU A 75 5.71 -17.37 -16.53
C LEU A 75 6.81 -18.21 -17.17
N ASP A 76 7.23 -17.83 -18.37
CA ASP A 76 8.44 -18.36 -18.98
C ASP A 76 9.64 -17.67 -18.30
N LEU A 77 10.01 -18.19 -17.13
CA LEU A 77 11.10 -17.63 -16.35
C LEU A 77 12.43 -17.83 -17.05
N LEU A 78 13.29 -16.80 -17.00
CA LEU A 78 14.63 -16.83 -17.58
C LEU A 78 15.54 -17.88 -16.91
N GLN A 79 15.23 -18.28 -15.68
CA GLN A 79 15.98 -19.29 -14.92
C GLN A 79 15.06 -20.38 -14.36
N PRO A 80 15.45 -21.67 -14.43
CA PRO A 80 14.65 -22.79 -13.90
C PRO A 80 14.33 -22.71 -12.40
N ASN A 81 15.13 -21.96 -11.64
CA ASN A 81 15.01 -21.79 -10.19
C ASN A 81 14.47 -20.41 -9.78
N ALA A 82 14.09 -19.55 -10.73
CA ALA A 82 13.51 -18.26 -10.38
C ALA A 82 12.15 -18.53 -9.70
N TYR A 83 11.95 -17.97 -8.50
CA TYR A 83 10.63 -17.92 -7.89
C TYR A 83 9.85 -16.82 -8.57
N ALA A 84 8.65 -17.12 -9.06
CA ALA A 84 7.73 -16.08 -9.45
C ALA A 84 7.25 -15.36 -8.19
N SER A 85 7.79 -14.17 -7.91
CA SER A 85 7.24 -13.29 -6.89
C SER A 85 6.06 -12.54 -7.50
N ILE A 86 4.96 -12.47 -6.77
CA ILE A 86 3.80 -11.69 -7.14
C ILE A 86 3.61 -10.64 -6.05
N GLU A 87 3.54 -9.39 -6.46
CA GLU A 87 3.19 -8.29 -5.59
C GLU A 87 1.68 -8.07 -5.64
N PHE A 88 1.04 -8.26 -4.48
CA PHE A 88 -0.36 -7.87 -4.29
C PHE A 88 -0.43 -6.49 -3.66
N THR A 89 -1.17 -5.57 -4.26
CA THR A 89 -1.45 -4.26 -3.65
C THR A 89 -2.93 -4.19 -3.28
N VAL A 90 -3.22 -3.97 -2.00
CA VAL A 90 -4.60 -3.87 -1.49
C VAL A 90 -4.91 -2.41 -1.18
N THR A 91 -6.05 -1.93 -1.69
CA THR A 91 -6.46 -0.54 -1.58
C THR A 91 -7.91 -0.44 -1.11
N HIS A 92 -8.16 0.39 -0.09
CA HIS A 92 -9.50 0.73 0.39
C HIS A 92 -9.47 2.07 1.15
N PRO A 93 -10.56 2.89 1.13
CA PRO A 93 -10.58 4.20 1.79
C PRO A 93 -10.23 4.22 3.28
N ASN A 94 -10.62 3.18 4.03
CA ASN A 94 -10.35 3.07 5.48
C ASN A 94 -9.07 2.31 5.86
N TYR A 95 -8.39 1.65 4.93
CA TYR A 95 -7.25 0.78 5.28
C TYR A 95 -5.98 1.27 4.61
N HIS A 96 -4.85 1.04 5.28
CA HIS A 96 -3.55 1.43 4.77
C HIS A 96 -3.25 0.73 3.44
N HIS A 97 -3.04 1.52 2.39
CA HIS A 97 -2.59 1.03 1.10
C HIS A 97 -1.22 0.36 1.23
N ARG A 98 -1.14 -0.95 0.95
CA ARG A 98 0.07 -1.73 1.19
C ARG A 98 0.32 -2.77 0.09
N GLY A 99 1.59 -2.93 -0.26
CA GLY A 99 2.11 -4.02 -1.07
C GLY A 99 2.45 -5.24 -0.22
N PHE A 100 2.08 -6.42 -0.71
CA PHE A 100 2.30 -7.73 -0.12
C PHE A 100 3.03 -8.60 -1.15
N PRO A 101 4.38 -8.54 -1.19
CA PRO A 101 5.15 -9.44 -2.04
C PRO A 101 5.03 -10.87 -1.51
N ARG A 102 4.74 -11.82 -2.41
CA ARG A 102 4.66 -13.25 -2.11
C ARG A 102 5.39 -14.05 -3.17
N GLY A 103 6.38 -14.81 -2.74
CA GLY A 103 6.98 -15.86 -3.55
C GLY A 103 6.11 -17.12 -3.50
N PHE A 104 5.83 -17.71 -4.66
CA PHE A 104 5.06 -18.94 -4.75
C PHE A 104 5.85 -20.01 -5.46
N ALA A 105 5.94 -21.18 -4.85
CA ALA A 105 6.52 -22.37 -5.46
C ALA A 105 5.74 -22.80 -6.73
N PRO A 106 6.37 -23.62 -7.60
CA PRO A 106 5.66 -24.33 -8.65
C PRO A 106 4.55 -25.17 -8.04
N THR A 107 3.38 -25.14 -8.67
CA THR A 107 2.17 -25.87 -8.26
C THR A 107 1.52 -26.43 -9.51
N ASP A 108 0.84 -27.56 -9.36
CA ASP A 108 0.04 -28.14 -10.43
C ASP A 108 -1.06 -27.16 -10.86
N ALA A 109 -1.44 -27.22 -12.13
CA ALA A 109 -2.37 -26.26 -12.73
C ALA A 109 -3.76 -26.23 -12.04
N ASP A 110 -4.16 -27.37 -11.47
CA ASP A 110 -5.49 -27.58 -10.91
C ASP A 110 -5.56 -27.33 -9.39
N ASP A 111 -4.42 -27.06 -8.72
CA ASP A 111 -4.37 -26.86 -7.27
C ASP A 111 -4.28 -25.37 -6.92
N PRO A 112 -5.34 -24.75 -6.34
CA PRO A 112 -5.32 -23.34 -6.01
C PRO A 112 -4.45 -23.04 -4.78
N ILE A 113 -3.65 -21.99 -4.88
CA ILE A 113 -2.90 -21.47 -3.72
C ILE A 113 -3.79 -20.48 -2.95
N HIS A 114 -4.05 -20.77 -1.68
CA HIS A 114 -4.80 -19.87 -0.80
C HIS A 114 -3.87 -18.91 -0.07
N VAL A 115 -4.20 -17.62 -0.09
CA VAL A 115 -3.43 -16.56 0.59
C VAL A 115 -4.38 -15.60 1.28
N THR A 116 -4.07 -15.29 2.52
CA THR A 116 -4.77 -14.26 3.28
C THR A 116 -3.87 -13.05 3.50
N PHE A 117 -4.42 -11.86 3.28
CA PHE A 117 -3.76 -10.59 3.62
C PHE A 117 -4.55 -9.86 4.71
N THR A 118 -3.89 -9.62 5.84
CA THR A 118 -4.43 -8.77 6.91
C THR A 118 -4.10 -7.31 6.64
N VAL A 119 -5.13 -6.47 6.52
CA VAL A 119 -5.01 -5.02 6.33
C VAL A 119 -5.23 -4.26 7.62
N LYS A 120 -4.48 -3.18 7.82
CA LYS A 120 -4.54 -2.33 9.00
C LYS A 120 -5.37 -1.08 8.74
N PRO A 121 -6.19 -0.61 9.69
CA PRO A 121 -6.87 0.67 9.55
C PRO A 121 -5.88 1.80 9.24
N PHE A 122 -6.24 2.70 8.33
CA PHE A 122 -5.38 3.83 7.97
C PHE A 122 -5.16 4.78 9.16
N THR A 123 -6.14 4.85 10.07
CA THR A 123 -6.03 5.62 11.32
C THR A 123 -4.89 5.15 12.20
N GLU A 124 -4.55 3.87 12.23
CA GLU A 124 -3.38 3.39 12.97
C GLU A 124 -2.07 3.93 12.39
N GLN A 125 -1.96 3.96 11.05
CA GLN A 125 -0.81 4.54 10.38
C GLN A 125 -0.70 6.04 10.67
N MET A 126 -1.83 6.77 10.68
CA MET A 126 -1.85 8.17 11.08
C MET A 126 -1.41 8.35 12.54
N ASN A 127 -1.95 7.55 13.46
CA ASN A 127 -1.62 7.62 14.89
C ASN A 127 -0.15 7.32 15.15
N LYS A 128 0.45 6.37 14.41
CA LYS A 128 1.87 6.06 14.51
C LYS A 128 2.75 7.27 14.16
N VAL A 129 2.46 7.94 13.04
CA VAL A 129 3.21 9.12 12.61
C VAL A 129 2.96 10.31 13.55
N ALA A 130 1.71 10.49 14.01
CA ALA A 130 1.37 11.50 15.01
C ALA A 130 2.12 11.27 16.34
N GLY A 131 2.27 10.01 16.76
CA GLY A 131 3.02 9.64 17.95
C GLY A 131 4.50 10.02 17.88
N TRP A 132 5.13 9.90 16.71
CA TRP A 132 6.52 10.35 16.51
C TRP A 132 6.67 11.87 16.59
N ALA A 133 5.67 12.62 16.15
CA ALA A 133 5.64 14.07 16.33
C ALA A 133 5.53 14.45 17.82
N GLU A 134 4.68 13.76 18.58
CA GLU A 134 4.54 14.00 20.03
C GLU A 134 5.84 13.67 20.79
N GLN A 135 6.59 12.64 20.39
CA GLN A 135 7.91 12.36 20.96
C GLN A 135 8.87 13.55 20.80
N GLY A 136 8.91 14.18 19.61
CA GLY A 136 9.73 15.37 19.39
C GLY A 136 9.32 16.53 20.30
N LYS A 137 8.01 16.72 20.51
CA LYS A 137 7.47 17.73 21.43
C LYS A 137 7.86 17.45 22.88
N VAL A 138 7.79 16.21 23.35
CA VAL A 138 8.24 15.81 24.69
C VAL A 138 9.74 16.04 24.87
N MET A 139 10.55 15.71 23.86
CA MET A 139 12.00 16.01 23.89
C MET A 139 12.27 17.51 24.06
N MET A 140 11.55 18.37 23.31
CA MET A 140 11.68 19.82 23.44
C MET A 140 11.32 20.32 24.84
N GLN A 141 10.28 19.76 25.45
CA GLN A 141 9.79 20.16 26.78
C GLN A 141 10.75 19.76 27.91
N ASN A 142 11.52 18.68 27.73
CA ASN A 142 12.44 18.16 28.72
C ASN A 142 13.88 18.69 28.58
N ALA A 143 14.17 19.48 27.54
CA ALA A 143 15.51 19.98 27.24
C ALA A 143 15.60 21.51 27.42
N ALA A 144 16.81 22.00 27.73
CA ALA A 144 17.06 23.44 27.78
C ALA A 144 16.87 24.06 26.36
N PRO A 145 16.26 25.25 26.22
CA PRO A 145 15.91 25.81 24.90
C PRO A 145 17.09 25.98 23.92
N ASP A 146 18.30 26.16 24.43
CA ASP A 146 19.55 26.34 23.69
C ASP A 146 20.32 25.02 23.47
N SER A 147 19.80 23.89 23.95
CA SER A 147 20.47 22.59 23.84
C SER A 147 20.25 21.92 22.48
N ASN A 148 21.16 21.01 22.14
CA ASN A 148 21.05 20.18 20.94
C ASN A 148 19.82 19.26 20.99
N GLU A 149 19.45 18.77 22.17
CA GLU A 149 18.27 17.93 22.38
C GLU A 149 16.98 18.70 22.08
N HIS A 150 16.90 19.97 22.48
CA HIS A 150 15.76 20.82 22.13
C HIS A 150 15.68 21.05 20.62
N PHE A 151 16.81 21.31 19.97
CA PHE A 151 16.88 21.43 18.51
C PHE A 151 16.43 20.15 17.80
N ASN A 152 16.92 18.98 18.24
CA ASN A 152 16.57 17.69 17.67
C ASN A 152 15.07 17.38 17.84
N GLY A 153 14.51 17.62 19.03
CA GLY A 153 13.08 17.45 19.29
C GLY A 153 12.21 18.33 18.38
N LYS A 154 12.65 19.58 18.14
CA LYS A 154 12.00 20.51 17.23
C LYS A 154 12.04 20.04 15.78
N MET A 155 13.19 19.56 15.32
CA MET A 155 13.33 18.99 13.98
C MET A 155 12.45 17.75 13.79
N GLN A 156 12.42 16.86 14.78
CA GLN A 156 11.55 15.68 14.76
C GLN A 156 10.06 16.05 14.73
N LEU A 157 9.61 16.95 15.61
CA LEU A 157 8.23 17.44 15.63
C LEU A 157 7.82 17.97 14.25
N TRP A 158 8.67 18.80 13.63
CA TRP A 158 8.38 19.38 12.32
C TRP A 158 8.34 18.34 11.21
N GLN A 159 9.35 17.48 11.14
CA GLN A 159 9.44 16.44 10.12
C GLN A 159 8.25 15.49 10.18
N GLU A 160 7.84 15.06 11.38
CA GLU A 160 6.77 14.08 11.51
C GLU A 160 5.38 14.67 11.30
N ARG A 161 5.18 15.95 11.65
CA ARG A 161 3.97 16.69 11.25
C ARG A 161 3.86 16.80 9.73
N PHE A 162 4.97 17.08 9.05
CA PHE A 162 5.03 17.10 7.58
C PHE A 162 4.75 15.72 6.99
N ASN A 163 5.38 14.67 7.53
CA ASN A 163 5.17 13.29 7.10
C ASN A 163 3.71 12.84 7.26
N LEU A 164 3.06 13.23 8.35
CA LEU A 164 1.65 12.94 8.59
C LEU A 164 0.78 13.57 7.51
N GLY A 165 0.97 14.86 7.23
CA GLY A 165 0.26 15.55 6.16
C GLY A 165 0.48 14.90 4.79
N LYS A 166 1.71 14.48 4.48
CA LYS A 166 2.07 13.82 3.22
C LYS A 166 1.41 12.44 3.11
N THR A 167 1.37 11.70 4.22
CA THR A 167 0.73 10.38 4.30
C THR A 167 -0.76 10.47 4.00
N ILE A 168 -1.46 11.44 4.60
CA ILE A 168 -2.89 11.69 4.35
C ILE A 168 -3.12 12.13 2.90
N LYS A 169 -2.36 13.11 2.40
CA LYS A 169 -2.47 13.60 1.01
C LYS A 169 -2.30 12.43 0.03
N ARG A 170 -1.25 11.61 0.20
CA ARG A 170 -0.99 10.45 -0.65
C ARG A 170 -2.12 9.41 -0.58
N HIS A 171 -2.65 9.12 0.61
CA HIS A 171 -3.77 8.18 0.76
C HIS A 171 -5.01 8.66 0.01
N ILE A 172 -5.41 9.92 0.21
CA ILE A 172 -6.52 10.54 -0.51
C ILE A 172 -6.29 10.46 -2.03
N THR A 173 -5.10 10.83 -2.50
CA THR A 173 -4.74 10.74 -3.93
C THR A 173 -4.89 9.31 -4.44
N VAL A 174 -4.39 8.30 -3.72
CA VAL A 174 -4.53 6.90 -4.13
C VAL A 174 -6.00 6.49 -4.26
N ILE A 175 -6.85 6.91 -3.32
CA ILE A 175 -8.28 6.61 -3.41
C ILE A 175 -8.92 7.30 -4.62
N LYS A 176 -8.63 8.59 -4.82
CA LYS A 176 -9.14 9.39 -5.94
C LYS A 176 -8.70 8.83 -7.30
N THR A 177 -7.41 8.53 -7.47
CA THR A 177 -6.82 8.23 -8.79
C THR A 177 -6.78 6.75 -9.12
N PHE A 178 -6.76 5.86 -8.12
CA PHE A 178 -6.62 4.42 -8.34
C PHE A 178 -7.79 3.60 -7.81
N TYR A 179 -8.44 3.96 -6.70
CA TYR A 179 -9.55 3.16 -6.18
C TYR A 179 -10.86 3.47 -6.91
N LEU A 180 -11.30 4.73 -6.89
CA LEU A 180 -12.59 5.15 -7.44
C LEU A 180 -12.80 4.76 -8.92
N PRO A 181 -11.80 4.91 -9.82
CA PRO A 181 -12.02 4.63 -11.24
C PRO A 181 -12.40 3.18 -11.57
N HIS A 182 -12.17 2.23 -10.66
CA HIS A 182 -12.53 0.81 -10.85
C HIS A 182 -14.02 0.50 -10.58
N PHE A 183 -14.79 1.47 -10.11
CA PHE A 183 -16.19 1.27 -9.75
C PHE A 183 -17.15 1.99 -10.69
N SER A 184 -18.41 1.54 -10.74
CA SER A 184 -19.46 2.25 -11.47
C SER A 184 -19.70 3.65 -10.89
N LYS A 185 -20.24 4.59 -11.69
CA LYS A 185 -20.51 5.97 -11.22
C LYS A 185 -21.39 6.01 -9.97
N ARG A 186 -22.39 5.12 -9.87
CA ARG A 186 -23.24 4.99 -8.68
C ARG A 186 -22.44 4.57 -7.45
N MET A 187 -21.51 3.63 -7.60
CA MET A 187 -20.66 3.18 -6.49
C MET A 187 -19.62 4.24 -6.11
N GLN A 188 -19.01 4.92 -7.10
CA GLN A 188 -18.13 6.07 -6.87
C GLN A 188 -18.83 7.13 -6.00
N GLN A 189 -20.06 7.50 -6.37
CA GLN A 189 -20.85 8.48 -5.61
C GLN A 189 -21.07 8.05 -4.15
N ARG A 190 -21.44 6.78 -3.91
CA ARG A 190 -21.61 6.26 -2.53
C ARG A 190 -20.32 6.27 -1.72
N VAL A 191 -19.19 5.94 -2.34
CA VAL A 191 -17.86 6.01 -1.69
C VAL A 191 -17.53 7.47 -1.35
N ILE A 192 -17.73 8.38 -2.29
CA ILE A 192 -17.49 9.82 -2.11
C ILE A 192 -18.35 10.37 -0.97
N GLU A 193 -19.66 10.12 -0.98
CA GLU A 193 -20.59 10.59 0.07
C GLU A 193 -20.18 10.13 1.47
N LYS A 194 -19.72 8.88 1.61
CA LYS A 194 -19.26 8.35 2.89
C LYS A 194 -17.92 8.93 3.34
N TYR A 195 -16.92 8.95 2.44
CA TYR A 195 -15.53 9.19 2.82
C TYR A 195 -15.06 10.63 2.63
N GLN A 196 -15.72 11.43 1.78
CA GLN A 196 -15.37 12.83 1.60
C GLN A 196 -15.38 13.65 2.91
N PRO A 197 -16.40 13.58 3.79
CA PRO A 197 -16.36 14.32 5.06
C PRO A 197 -15.20 13.85 5.97
N ILE A 198 -14.91 12.55 5.98
CA ILE A 198 -13.81 11.97 6.76
C ILE A 198 -12.45 12.46 6.24
N PHE A 199 -12.24 12.37 4.93
CA PHE A 199 -11.00 12.78 4.29
C PHE A 199 -10.79 14.29 4.36
N ARG A 200 -11.85 15.08 4.26
CA ARG A 200 -11.81 16.53 4.48
C ARG A 200 -11.35 16.85 5.91
N ALA A 201 -11.90 16.17 6.92
CA ALA A 201 -11.47 16.35 8.30
C ALA A 201 -10.00 15.99 8.51
N TRP A 202 -9.54 14.87 7.94
CA TRP A 202 -8.13 14.47 7.99
C TRP A 202 -7.21 15.48 7.28
N TYR A 203 -7.60 15.95 6.10
CA TYR A 203 -6.81 16.85 5.27
C TYR A 203 -6.57 18.21 5.94
N TYR A 204 -7.59 18.78 6.58
CA TYR A 204 -7.49 20.05 7.30
C TYR A 204 -6.95 19.90 8.72
N GLY A 205 -6.97 18.69 9.29
CA GLY A 205 -6.44 18.40 10.63
C GLY A 205 -4.90 18.37 10.73
N VAL A 206 -4.21 18.51 9.61
CA VAL A 206 -2.74 18.40 9.48
C VAL A 206 -2.17 19.63 8.80
N PRO A 207 -0.87 19.91 8.93
CA PRO A 207 -0.31 21.12 8.33
C PRO A 207 -0.19 21.05 6.80
N GLU A 208 0.19 22.21 6.24
CA GLU A 208 0.60 22.31 4.84
C GLU A 208 1.78 21.38 4.54
N THR A 209 1.78 20.85 3.33
CA THR A 209 2.83 19.92 2.84
C THR A 209 3.44 20.36 1.53
N ASP A 210 2.88 21.40 0.90
CA ASP A 210 3.37 21.99 -0.33
C ASP A 210 4.11 23.30 -0.03
N CYS A 211 5.23 23.17 0.68
CA CYS A 211 6.06 24.29 1.08
C CYS A 211 7.36 24.27 0.24
N TRP A 212 7.51 25.24 -0.67
CA TRP A 212 8.64 25.29 -1.61
C TRP A 212 9.90 25.93 -1.00
N ASP A 213 9.73 26.82 -0.01
CA ASP A 213 10.82 27.48 0.73
C ASP A 213 10.92 26.92 2.16
N MET A 214 12.15 26.63 2.62
CA MET A 214 12.42 26.20 3.99
C MET A 214 11.92 27.17 5.07
N VAL A 215 11.95 28.49 4.83
CA VAL A 215 11.50 29.50 5.81
C VAL A 215 9.99 29.47 5.96
N ASP A 216 9.26 29.41 4.85
CA ASP A 216 7.80 29.34 4.86
C ASP A 216 7.30 27.97 5.33
N CYS A 217 8.01 26.90 4.98
CA CYS A 217 7.69 25.56 5.45
C CYS A 217 7.72 25.47 6.98
N ARG A 218 8.72 26.08 7.63
CA ARG A 218 8.83 26.10 9.09
C ARG A 218 7.63 26.78 9.76
N LYS A 219 7.05 27.81 9.14
CA LYS A 219 5.86 28.50 9.66
C LYS A 219 4.59 27.71 9.37
N GLN A 220 4.47 27.14 8.17
CA GLN A 220 3.27 26.42 7.74
C GLN A 220 3.09 25.08 8.45
N ILE A 221 4.18 24.37 8.79
CA ILE A 221 4.13 23.10 9.55
C ILE A 221 3.45 23.26 10.93
N LEU A 222 3.43 24.49 11.47
CA LEU A 222 2.85 24.82 12.78
C LEU A 222 1.34 25.13 12.71
N LYS A 223 0.78 25.34 11.52
CA LYS A 223 -0.62 25.74 11.34
C LYS A 223 -1.42 24.63 10.66
N PRO A 224 -2.75 24.62 10.80
CA PRO A 224 -3.61 23.80 9.94
C PRO A 224 -3.39 24.15 8.46
N ARG A 225 -3.65 23.19 7.58
CA ARG A 225 -3.60 23.38 6.14
C ARG A 225 -4.62 24.42 5.67
N GLU A 226 -4.19 25.31 4.79
CA GLU A 226 -5.05 26.32 4.16
C GLU A 226 -5.38 26.00 2.71
N ALA A 227 -4.51 25.25 2.01
CA ALA A 227 -4.75 24.82 0.64
C ALA A 227 -6.13 24.15 0.49
N GLU A 228 -6.82 24.43 -0.61
CA GLU A 228 -8.15 23.89 -0.85
C GLU A 228 -8.13 22.36 -0.95
N TYR A 229 -9.18 21.74 -0.43
CA TYR A 229 -9.37 20.30 -0.54
C TYR A 229 -10.05 19.98 -1.87
N GLU A 230 -9.32 19.37 -2.80
CA GLU A 230 -9.81 19.01 -4.14
C GLU A 230 -10.77 17.80 -4.19
N GLY A 231 -11.32 17.39 -3.06
CA GLY A 231 -12.28 16.29 -2.98
C GLY A 231 -11.72 14.92 -3.32
N LEU A 232 -12.64 13.95 -3.34
CA LEU A 232 -12.46 12.61 -3.89
C LEU A 232 -12.94 12.53 -5.33
#